data_AF-A0A545VBD8-F1
#
_entry.id   AF-A0A545VBD8-F1
#
_cell.length_a   1.000
_cell.length_b   1.000
_cell.length_c   1.000
_cell.angle_alpha   90.00
_cell.angle_beta   90.00
_cell.angle_gamma   90.00
#
_symmetry.space_group_name_H-M   'P 1'
#
loop_
_entity.id
_entity.type
_entity.pdbx_description
1 polymer ?
#
loop_
_entity_poly.entity_id
_entity_poly.type
_entity_poly.pdbx_seq_one_letter_code
_entity_poly.pdbx_strand_id
1 'polypeptide(L)'
;MRTTLATALLCMLLDGASAAPQPRDAAVCIPQRDSNPRGRAARVSERNSGFVYGPSLIGEAAPFPNGTLGNARSKADYALWSVDRKEIDGRIAADLQQIQASVEANGGLKTWDDYGRILYDGQLKQSNPRGPAPGIIANATQDLLFSMERLSEHPYAVRLVAATERLPFNVDAKVVGKLVGAGITLHSLQASKSLFLVDHSYQKQYTLPSVVTRYPVACSAYFYIDPKTKNFLPLAIKTNSGSDLIYTPLDSPEDWLLAKMMFNANDMFHAQMLHLVISHDVSESVHQAALHTLSDNHPVMVILERLMLQGYSSRIVGEELCFNPGGHWDQLMAYDQFSCRKFVSDQWPVSGKFQAGYFETDLKSRGLLNDHGVSVFKSFPFWDDAKEIRDAYKAFFKSFVDSYYKSELDLAGDFELQNWFAEASEHAKTQDFPSKHSLSKGTLVDVLAHFGFILSVGHHSMNGGAPIASGTLPFHIPALYTAPPTAKGIKDLLPYLPDVPTALHYLGFMASFNRPFYPSDGRTLEKAFSEQGMLNKLNQATNDAAAQFLKSLQILSTKIQARKFDNNGLSQGMPFIYRTLDPNYIPFFCAV
;
A
#
# COMPACT_ATOMS: atom_id res chain seq x y z
N MET A 1 16.38 -39.64 8.96
CA MET A 1 16.45 -39.99 7.53
C MET A 1 15.11 -40.59 7.12
N ARG A 2 14.54 -40.12 5.99
CA ARG A 2 13.20 -40.34 5.40
C ARG A 2 12.34 -39.07 5.46
N THR A 3 12.67 -38.05 4.66
CA THR A 3 12.09 -37.74 3.33
C THR A 3 10.67 -37.21 3.40
N THR A 4 10.58 -35.88 3.49
CA THR A 4 9.47 -35.01 3.14
C THR A 4 9.08 -35.18 1.67
N LEU A 5 7.88 -35.68 1.42
CA LEU A 5 7.21 -35.55 0.12
C LEU A 5 6.39 -34.26 0.17
N ALA A 6 6.88 -33.26 -0.56
CA ALA A 6 6.20 -31.99 -0.78
C ALA A 6 4.91 -32.21 -1.56
N THR A 7 3.86 -31.58 -1.08
CA THR A 7 2.50 -31.57 -1.62
C THR A 7 2.48 -30.85 -2.97
N ALA A 8 2.70 -31.59 -4.05
CA ALA A 8 2.29 -31.16 -5.39
C ALA A 8 0.79 -31.46 -5.53
N LEU A 9 -0.07 -30.56 -5.02
CA LEU A 9 -1.48 -30.62 -5.36
C LEU A 9 -1.67 -29.97 -6.74
N LEU A 10 -1.62 -30.85 -7.73
CA LEU A 10 -1.94 -30.61 -9.12
C LEU A 10 -3.39 -30.11 -9.22
N CYS A 11 -3.59 -28.85 -9.61
CA CYS A 11 -4.89 -28.37 -10.10
C CYS A 11 -5.17 -29.08 -11.43
N MET A 12 -5.97 -30.14 -11.37
CA MET A 12 -6.66 -30.67 -12.54
C MET A 12 -8.16 -30.65 -12.31
N LEU A 13 -8.85 -30.27 -13.39
CA LEU A 13 -10.29 -30.35 -13.65
C LEU A 13 -11.11 -29.11 -13.27
N LEU A 14 -11.20 -28.18 -14.23
CA LEU A 14 -12.41 -27.99 -15.03
C LEU A 14 -11.98 -27.58 -16.46
N ASP A 15 -12.42 -28.33 -17.48
CA ASP A 15 -12.35 -27.98 -18.90
C ASP A 15 -13.28 -26.79 -19.23
N GLY A 16 -13.04 -25.65 -18.58
CA GLY A 16 -13.46 -24.34 -19.04
C GLY A 16 -12.24 -23.64 -19.60
N ALA A 17 -12.35 -23.01 -20.77
CA ALA A 17 -11.27 -22.18 -21.31
C ALA A 17 -10.64 -21.35 -20.19
N SER A 18 -9.34 -21.52 -19.93
CA SER A 18 -8.63 -20.74 -18.92
C SER A 18 -8.91 -19.26 -19.17
N ALA A 19 -9.63 -18.62 -18.25
CA ALA A 19 -10.01 -17.22 -18.35
C ALA A 19 -8.78 -16.29 -18.21
N ALA A 20 -7.70 -16.80 -17.62
CA ALA A 20 -6.39 -16.20 -17.70
C ALA A 20 -5.72 -16.56 -19.05
N PRO A 21 -5.26 -15.57 -19.82
CA PRO A 21 -4.33 -15.72 -20.93
C PRO A 21 -3.18 -16.67 -20.60
N GLN A 22 -3.05 -17.72 -21.40
CA GLN A 22 -1.95 -18.68 -21.30
C GLN A 22 -1.37 -18.88 -22.69
N PRO A 23 -0.05 -18.74 -22.86
CA PRO A 23 0.59 -19.05 -24.14
C PRO A 23 0.26 -20.49 -24.57
N ARG A 24 -0.31 -20.67 -25.76
CA ARG A 24 -0.67 -21.99 -26.33
C ARG A 24 0.21 -22.29 -27.54
N ASP A 25 1.01 -23.36 -27.44
CA ASP A 25 1.79 -24.07 -28.49
C ASP A 25 2.66 -23.24 -29.47
N ALA A 26 2.67 -21.92 -29.38
CA ALA A 26 3.48 -21.00 -30.17
C ALA A 26 4.43 -20.20 -29.28
N ALA A 27 5.61 -19.86 -29.82
CA ALA A 27 6.64 -19.13 -29.09
C ALA A 27 6.14 -17.73 -28.67
N VAL A 28 6.49 -17.31 -27.45
CA VAL A 28 6.25 -15.94 -26.98
C VAL A 28 7.01 -14.96 -27.87
N CYS A 29 6.27 -14.07 -28.53
CA CYS A 29 6.82 -13.13 -29.49
C CYS A 29 5.91 -11.91 -29.72
N ILE A 30 6.53 -10.86 -30.23
CA ILE A 30 5.84 -9.67 -30.76
C ILE A 30 5.07 -10.04 -32.05
N PRO A 31 3.95 -9.38 -32.38
CA PRO A 31 3.08 -9.78 -33.48
C PRO A 31 3.77 -9.84 -34.85
N GLN A 32 4.80 -9.03 -35.08
CA GLN A 32 5.60 -8.99 -36.32
C GLN A 32 6.42 -10.26 -36.53
N ARG A 33 6.62 -11.07 -35.48
CA ARG A 33 7.40 -12.32 -35.51
C ARG A 33 6.54 -13.57 -35.31
N ASP A 34 5.21 -13.41 -35.21
CA ASP A 34 4.30 -14.53 -35.03
C ASP A 34 4.15 -15.29 -36.36
N SER A 35 4.31 -16.61 -36.33
CA SER A 35 4.14 -17.47 -37.51
C SER A 35 2.66 -17.69 -37.88
N ASN A 36 1.73 -17.34 -36.99
CA ASN A 36 0.28 -17.45 -37.21
C ASN A 36 -0.46 -16.16 -36.79
N PRO A 37 -0.26 -15.04 -37.51
CA PRO A 37 -0.86 -13.76 -37.17
C PRO A 37 -2.40 -13.78 -37.21
N ARG A 38 -3.02 -14.59 -38.09
CA ARG A 38 -4.48 -14.75 -38.16
C ARG A 38 -5.03 -15.44 -36.91
N GLY A 39 -4.41 -16.53 -36.48
CA GLY A 39 -4.78 -17.21 -35.25
C GLY A 39 -4.55 -16.33 -34.01
N ARG A 40 -3.46 -15.56 -33.99
CA ARG A 40 -3.17 -14.56 -32.96
C ARG A 40 -4.31 -13.54 -32.83
N ALA A 41 -4.68 -12.89 -33.93
CA ALA A 41 -5.76 -11.90 -33.95
C ALA A 41 -7.12 -12.52 -33.59
N ALA A 42 -7.42 -13.73 -34.07
CA ALA A 42 -8.66 -14.43 -33.73
C ALA A 42 -8.80 -14.68 -32.23
N ARG A 43 -7.72 -15.10 -31.55
CA ARG A 43 -7.72 -15.31 -30.09
C ARG A 43 -7.88 -14.01 -29.30
N VAL A 44 -7.21 -12.93 -29.73
CA VAL A 44 -7.42 -11.60 -29.13
C VAL A 44 -8.88 -11.17 -29.29
N SER A 45 -9.47 -11.37 -30.48
CA SER A 45 -10.88 -11.03 -30.75
C SER A 45 -11.87 -11.86 -29.92
N GLU A 46 -11.62 -13.17 -29.77
CA GLU A 46 -12.43 -14.06 -28.92
C GLU A 46 -12.37 -13.58 -27.46
N ARG A 47 -11.17 -13.31 -26.96
CA ARG A 47 -10.96 -12.83 -25.60
C ARG A 47 -11.61 -11.45 -25.39
N ASN A 48 -11.39 -10.51 -26.28
CA ASN A 48 -12.03 -9.18 -26.29
C ASN A 48 -13.57 -9.28 -26.23
N SER A 49 -14.17 -10.26 -26.91
CA SER A 49 -15.62 -10.47 -26.88
C SER A 49 -16.13 -11.05 -25.55
N GLY A 50 -15.27 -11.74 -24.80
CA GLY A 50 -15.61 -12.36 -23.52
C GLY A 50 -15.33 -11.47 -22.30
N PHE A 51 -14.49 -10.46 -22.43
CA PHE A 51 -14.24 -9.44 -21.41
C PHE A 51 -15.07 -8.19 -21.70
N VAL A 52 -15.69 -7.64 -20.66
CA VAL A 52 -16.45 -6.38 -20.73
C VAL A 52 -16.06 -5.54 -19.53
N TYR A 53 -15.89 -4.24 -19.74
CA TYR A 53 -15.77 -3.28 -18.65
C TYR A 53 -17.08 -3.21 -17.86
N GLY A 54 -17.10 -3.85 -16.69
CA GLY A 54 -18.22 -3.86 -15.78
C GLY A 54 -18.28 -2.64 -14.85
N PRO A 55 -19.31 -2.58 -13.98
CA PRO A 55 -19.38 -1.57 -12.93
C PRO A 55 -18.16 -1.66 -12.01
N SER A 56 -17.76 -0.53 -11.44
CA SER A 56 -16.70 -0.48 -10.44
C SER A 56 -17.18 -1.11 -9.12
N LEU A 57 -16.24 -1.59 -8.30
CA LEU A 57 -16.49 -2.12 -6.97
C LEU A 57 -15.83 -1.21 -5.93
N ILE A 58 -16.42 -1.09 -4.73
CA ILE A 58 -15.91 -0.28 -3.61
C ILE A 58 -15.81 1.23 -3.96
N GLY A 59 -16.80 1.74 -4.70
CA GLY A 59 -16.86 3.15 -5.13
C GLY A 59 -16.74 3.28 -6.65
N GLU A 60 -16.78 4.51 -7.16
CA GLU A 60 -16.68 4.80 -8.59
C GLU A 60 -15.23 5.07 -9.00
N ALA A 61 -14.48 4.01 -9.32
CA ALA A 61 -13.10 4.09 -9.77
C ALA A 61 -12.89 3.34 -11.11
N ALA A 62 -11.92 2.41 -11.16
CA ALA A 62 -11.69 1.58 -12.33
C ALA A 62 -12.85 0.61 -12.59
N PRO A 63 -13.19 0.32 -13.86
CA PRO A 63 -14.15 -0.74 -14.17
C PRO A 63 -13.66 -2.09 -13.61
N PHE A 64 -14.58 -3.02 -13.36
CA PHE A 64 -14.24 -4.39 -12.92
C PHE A 64 -14.55 -5.40 -14.05
N PRO A 65 -13.77 -6.50 -14.22
CA PRO A 65 -14.03 -7.45 -15.29
C PRO A 65 -15.43 -8.06 -15.23
N ASN A 66 -16.12 -8.06 -16.37
CA ASN A 66 -17.43 -8.65 -16.57
C ASN A 66 -17.48 -9.38 -17.93
N GLY A 67 -18.64 -9.91 -18.31
CA GLY A 67 -18.80 -10.79 -19.46
C GLY A 67 -18.41 -12.23 -19.13
N THR A 68 -18.53 -13.14 -20.09
CA THR A 68 -18.31 -14.58 -19.87
C THR A 68 -16.90 -14.89 -19.36
N LEU A 69 -15.87 -14.28 -19.96
CA LEU A 69 -14.48 -14.49 -19.55
C LEU A 69 -14.08 -13.61 -18.37
N GLY A 70 -14.61 -12.39 -18.26
CA GLY A 70 -14.38 -11.54 -17.09
C GLY A 70 -14.89 -12.16 -15.79
N ASN A 71 -16.11 -12.70 -15.80
CA ASN A 71 -16.69 -13.40 -14.66
C ASN A 71 -15.95 -14.71 -14.34
N ALA A 72 -15.47 -15.42 -15.36
CA ALA A 72 -14.65 -16.62 -15.16
C ALA A 72 -13.27 -16.28 -14.56
N ARG A 73 -12.66 -15.16 -14.97
CA ARG A 73 -11.37 -14.68 -14.44
C ARG A 73 -11.49 -14.31 -12.97
N SER A 74 -12.43 -13.45 -12.60
CA SER A 74 -12.60 -13.02 -11.21
C SER A 74 -12.94 -14.19 -10.29
N LYS A 75 -13.77 -15.14 -10.74
CA LYS A 75 -14.04 -16.40 -10.02
C LYS A 75 -12.78 -17.25 -9.82
N ALA A 76 -11.91 -17.37 -10.82
CA ALA A 76 -10.68 -18.14 -10.71
C ALA A 76 -9.70 -17.49 -9.72
N ASP A 77 -9.52 -16.17 -9.79
CA ASP A 77 -8.67 -15.42 -8.86
C ASP A 77 -9.19 -15.54 -7.42
N TYR A 78 -10.51 -15.43 -7.21
CA TYR A 78 -11.13 -15.63 -5.90
C TYR A 78 -10.92 -17.05 -5.35
N ALA A 79 -11.01 -18.08 -6.21
CA ALA A 79 -10.80 -19.47 -5.80
C ALA A 79 -9.34 -19.71 -5.35
N LEU A 80 -8.37 -19.11 -6.04
CA LEU A 80 -6.96 -19.15 -5.64
C LEU A 80 -6.74 -18.42 -4.32
N TRP A 81 -7.30 -17.21 -4.17
CA TRP A 81 -7.21 -16.43 -2.94
C TRP A 81 -7.83 -17.16 -1.74
N SER A 82 -8.95 -17.86 -1.95
CA SER A 82 -9.66 -18.59 -0.89
C SER A 82 -8.81 -19.70 -0.24
N VAL A 83 -7.86 -20.27 -0.98
CA VAL A 83 -6.90 -21.25 -0.43
C VAL A 83 -5.99 -20.58 0.60
N ASP A 84 -5.41 -19.44 0.24
CA ASP A 84 -4.58 -18.63 1.14
C ASP A 84 -5.41 -18.14 2.34
N ARG A 85 -6.68 -17.78 2.13
CA ARG A 85 -7.58 -17.32 3.19
C ARG A 85 -7.81 -18.38 4.26
N LYS A 86 -8.03 -19.64 3.86
CA LYS A 86 -8.24 -20.74 4.81
C LYS A 86 -7.02 -20.94 5.71
N GLU A 87 -5.82 -20.79 5.18
CA GLU A 87 -4.60 -20.90 5.98
C GLU A 87 -4.48 -19.73 6.97
N ILE A 88 -4.71 -18.49 6.53
CA ILE A 88 -4.60 -17.32 7.42
C ILE A 88 -5.65 -17.35 8.52
N ASP A 89 -6.87 -17.83 8.25
CA ASP A 89 -7.92 -17.99 9.26
C ASP A 89 -7.49 -18.93 10.39
N GLY A 90 -6.88 -20.07 10.04
CA GLY A 90 -6.35 -21.00 11.04
C GLY A 90 -5.25 -20.39 11.91
N ARG A 91 -4.36 -19.58 11.31
CA ARG A 91 -3.29 -18.87 12.02
C ARG A 91 -3.84 -17.81 12.98
N ILE A 92 -4.81 -17.01 12.53
CA ILE A 92 -5.45 -15.98 13.34
C ILE A 92 -6.20 -16.60 14.51
N ALA A 93 -7.00 -17.66 14.28
CA ALA A 93 -7.75 -18.32 15.34
C ALA A 93 -6.83 -18.83 16.46
N ALA A 94 -5.69 -19.44 16.10
CA ALA A 94 -4.70 -19.92 17.07
C ALA A 94 -4.10 -18.76 17.89
N ASP A 95 -3.69 -17.68 17.22
CA ASP A 95 -3.10 -16.53 17.91
C ASP A 95 -4.11 -15.80 18.81
N LEU A 96 -5.34 -15.58 18.35
CA LEU A 96 -6.38 -14.92 19.15
C LEU A 96 -6.78 -15.73 20.38
N GLN A 97 -6.81 -17.07 20.27
CA GLN A 97 -7.04 -17.94 21.42
C GLN A 97 -5.94 -17.77 22.48
N GLN A 98 -4.67 -17.70 22.06
CA GLN A 98 -3.54 -17.49 22.95
C GLN A 98 -3.59 -16.11 23.63
N ILE A 99 -3.91 -15.07 22.87
CA ILE A 99 -4.02 -13.70 23.40
C ILE A 99 -5.19 -13.62 24.38
N GLN A 100 -6.36 -14.18 24.06
CA GLN A 100 -7.51 -14.22 24.97
C GLN A 100 -7.15 -14.84 26.32
N ALA A 101 -6.47 -15.99 26.32
CA ALA A 101 -6.01 -16.63 27.56
C ALA A 101 -5.03 -15.74 28.36
N SER A 102 -4.17 -14.99 27.66
CA SER A 102 -3.21 -14.06 28.28
C SER A 102 -3.92 -12.84 28.89
N VAL A 103 -4.95 -12.34 28.23
CA VAL A 103 -5.82 -11.26 28.73
C VAL A 103 -6.59 -11.71 29.97
N GLU A 104 -7.16 -12.92 29.95
CA GLU A 104 -7.86 -13.51 31.10
C GLU A 104 -6.92 -13.69 32.30
N ALA A 105 -5.71 -14.21 32.08
CA ALA A 105 -4.70 -14.37 33.12
C ALA A 105 -4.25 -13.02 33.73
N ASN A 106 -4.24 -11.94 32.95
CA ASN A 106 -3.96 -10.57 33.42
C ASN A 106 -5.19 -9.92 34.11
N GLY A 107 -6.36 -10.54 34.00
CA GLY A 107 -7.63 -10.01 34.49
C GLY A 107 -8.18 -8.85 33.66
N GLY A 108 -7.87 -8.80 32.36
CA GLY A 108 -8.25 -7.75 31.41
C GLY A 108 -7.11 -6.83 31.01
N LEU A 109 -7.42 -5.79 30.22
CA LEU A 109 -6.52 -4.69 29.85
C LEU A 109 -6.85 -3.46 30.69
N LYS A 110 -6.07 -3.17 31.73
CA LYS A 110 -6.38 -2.14 32.74
C LYS A 110 -5.48 -0.92 32.68
N THR A 111 -4.38 -1.01 31.94
CA THR A 111 -3.36 0.03 31.82
C THR A 111 -2.92 0.16 30.38
N TRP A 112 -2.29 1.30 30.05
CA TRP A 112 -1.62 1.49 28.75
C TRP A 112 -0.63 0.36 28.44
N ASP A 113 0.17 -0.05 29.44
CA ASP A 113 1.17 -1.11 29.30
C ASP A 113 0.55 -2.47 28.95
N ASP A 114 -0.63 -2.79 29.49
CA ASP A 114 -1.30 -4.05 29.19
C ASP A 114 -1.58 -4.22 27.68
N TYR A 115 -1.93 -3.14 26.96
CA TYR A 115 -2.15 -3.22 25.51
C TYR A 115 -0.86 -3.57 24.76
N GLY A 116 0.28 -3.02 25.16
CA GLY A 116 1.56 -3.34 24.53
C GLY A 116 2.04 -4.75 24.89
N ARG A 117 2.06 -5.05 26.19
CA ARG A 117 2.64 -6.28 26.72
C ARG A 117 1.77 -7.50 26.46
N ILE A 118 0.47 -7.45 26.80
CA ILE A 118 -0.40 -8.63 26.74
C ILE A 118 -0.78 -8.98 25.30
N LEU A 119 -1.00 -7.98 24.44
CA LEU A 119 -1.45 -8.22 23.07
C LEU A 119 -0.32 -8.59 22.11
N TYR A 120 0.94 -8.25 22.41
CA TYR A 120 2.05 -8.40 21.45
C TYR A 120 3.26 -9.19 21.97
N ASP A 121 3.59 -9.15 23.26
CA ASP A 121 4.81 -9.84 23.74
C ASP A 121 4.66 -11.36 23.69
N GLY A 122 5.43 -11.97 22.79
CA GLY A 122 5.35 -13.42 22.55
C GLY A 122 4.09 -13.87 21.82
N GLN A 123 3.24 -12.93 21.37
CA GLN A 123 1.99 -13.20 20.67
C GLN A 123 2.15 -13.17 19.14
N LEU A 124 1.04 -13.47 18.44
CA LEU A 124 0.90 -13.36 16.99
C LEU A 124 1.94 -14.18 16.20
N LYS A 125 2.45 -15.27 16.76
CA LYS A 125 3.57 -16.03 16.17
C LYS A 125 3.17 -16.74 14.88
N GLN A 126 1.89 -17.05 14.70
CA GLN A 126 1.41 -17.76 13.52
C GLN A 126 1.05 -16.81 12.37
N SER A 127 0.38 -15.70 12.69
CA SER A 127 -0.16 -14.74 11.72
C SER A 127 0.77 -13.54 11.45
N ASN A 128 1.62 -13.16 12.41
CA ASN A 128 2.67 -12.15 12.25
C ASN A 128 4.01 -12.63 12.87
N PRO A 129 4.69 -13.61 12.25
CA PRO A 129 5.92 -14.21 12.80
C PRO A 129 7.09 -13.22 12.94
N ARG A 130 7.08 -12.10 12.21
CA ARG A 130 8.10 -11.03 12.36
C ARG A 130 7.85 -10.15 13.59
N GLY A 131 6.68 -10.28 14.21
CA GLY A 131 6.15 -9.40 15.23
C GLY A 131 5.92 -7.97 14.73
N PRO A 132 5.43 -7.08 15.60
CA PRO A 132 5.45 -5.65 15.35
C PRO A 132 6.84 -5.14 14.97
N ALA A 133 6.89 -3.99 14.31
CA ALA A 133 8.15 -3.30 14.05
C ALA A 133 8.87 -3.02 15.39
N PRO A 134 10.12 -3.51 15.58
CA PRO A 134 10.83 -3.29 16.84
C PRO A 134 10.89 -1.81 17.18
N GLY A 135 10.49 -1.44 18.40
CA GLY A 135 10.41 -0.06 18.87
C GLY A 135 9.06 0.63 18.68
N ILE A 136 8.16 0.12 17.81
CA ILE A 136 6.90 0.83 17.50
C ILE A 136 5.99 0.98 18.74
N ILE A 137 5.91 -0.04 19.59
CA ILE A 137 5.15 -0.02 20.84
C ILE A 137 5.94 0.68 21.94
N ALA A 138 7.19 0.27 22.16
CA ALA A 138 8.01 0.75 23.27
C ALA A 138 8.30 2.27 23.22
N ASN A 139 8.38 2.83 22.00
CA ASN A 139 8.70 4.23 21.77
C ASN A 139 7.50 5.06 21.29
N ALA A 140 6.28 4.52 21.35
CA ALA A 140 5.06 5.13 20.81
C ALA A 140 4.79 6.58 21.28
N THR A 141 5.27 6.94 22.47
CA THR A 141 5.09 8.30 23.01
C THR A 141 6.04 9.33 22.41
N GLN A 142 7.09 8.92 21.70
CA GLN A 142 8.10 9.82 21.14
C GLN A 142 7.57 10.59 19.92
N ASP A 143 7.89 11.88 19.86
CA ASP A 143 7.49 12.73 18.74
C ASP A 143 8.21 12.41 17.44
N LEU A 144 9.48 12.00 17.54
CA LEU A 144 10.25 11.57 16.38
C LEU A 144 9.68 10.28 15.77
N LEU A 145 9.10 9.38 16.57
CA LEU A 145 8.41 8.20 16.05
C LEU A 145 7.24 8.62 15.19
N PHE A 146 6.33 9.40 15.78
CA PHE A 146 5.11 9.87 15.15
C PHE A 146 5.33 10.63 13.84
N SER A 147 6.31 11.54 13.79
CA SER A 147 6.63 12.25 12.56
C SER A 147 7.29 11.35 11.53
N MET A 148 8.19 10.46 11.92
CA MET A 148 8.92 9.62 10.97
C MET A 148 8.05 8.54 10.34
N GLU A 149 6.94 8.13 10.95
CA GLU A 149 5.94 7.27 10.27
C GLU A 149 5.45 7.90 8.96
N ARG A 150 5.35 9.24 8.89
CA ARG A 150 4.94 9.96 7.67
C ARG A 150 5.98 9.88 6.54
N LEU A 151 7.20 9.45 6.86
CA LEU A 151 8.31 9.24 5.93
C LEU A 151 8.68 7.74 5.79
N SER A 152 7.83 6.85 6.31
CA SER A 152 8.07 5.40 6.32
C SER A 152 6.77 4.60 6.15
N GLU A 153 6.05 4.34 7.24
CA GLU A 153 4.85 3.49 7.28
C GLU A 153 3.64 4.12 6.58
N HIS A 154 3.55 5.45 6.52
CA HIS A 154 2.41 6.18 5.94
C HIS A 154 2.92 7.29 4.99
N PRO A 155 3.57 6.94 3.87
CA PRO A 155 4.42 7.86 3.13
C PRO A 155 3.69 8.75 2.13
N TYR A 156 2.37 8.61 1.95
CA TYR A 156 1.62 9.25 0.86
C TYR A 156 0.84 10.52 1.26
N ALA A 157 0.66 10.80 2.56
CA ALA A 157 -0.18 11.92 2.99
C ALA A 157 0.62 13.23 3.18
N VAL A 158 1.89 13.15 3.56
CA VAL A 158 2.70 14.33 3.88
C VAL A 158 3.10 15.09 2.63
N ARG A 159 3.00 16.42 2.69
CA ARG A 159 3.47 17.34 1.66
C ARG A 159 4.08 18.60 2.25
N LEU A 160 4.98 19.23 1.50
CA LEU A 160 5.48 20.56 1.79
C LEU A 160 4.34 21.57 1.75
N VAL A 161 4.37 22.55 2.66
CA VAL A 161 3.48 23.71 2.59
C VAL A 161 4.02 24.68 1.54
N ALA A 162 3.29 24.88 0.45
CA ALA A 162 3.67 25.76 -0.65
C ALA A 162 3.77 27.21 -0.18
N ALA A 163 4.76 27.97 -0.66
CA ALA A 163 4.99 29.34 -0.23
C ALA A 163 3.80 30.29 -0.47
N THR A 164 2.96 29.98 -1.46
CA THR A 164 1.79 30.76 -1.86
C THR A 164 0.49 30.27 -1.24
N GLU A 165 0.46 29.12 -0.57
CA GLU A 165 -0.77 28.60 0.00
C GLU A 165 -1.10 29.26 1.34
N ARG A 166 -2.39 29.43 1.61
CA ARG A 166 -2.85 29.87 2.93
C ARG A 166 -2.68 28.73 3.92
N LEU A 167 -2.12 29.04 5.08
CA LEU A 167 -2.05 28.08 6.19
C LEU A 167 -3.46 27.65 6.63
N PRO A 168 -3.80 26.34 6.63
CA PRO A 168 -5.14 25.86 7.01
C PRO A 168 -5.56 26.22 8.43
N PHE A 169 -4.61 26.39 9.35
CA PHE A 169 -4.88 26.89 10.71
C PHE A 169 -3.68 27.65 11.27
N ASN A 170 -3.93 28.47 12.29
CA ASN A 170 -2.89 29.28 12.93
C ASN A 170 -2.44 28.64 14.24
N VAL A 171 -1.15 28.81 14.57
CA VAL A 171 -0.57 28.45 15.87
C VAL A 171 0.11 29.71 16.41
N ASP A 172 -0.07 30.01 17.70
CA ASP A 172 0.50 31.20 18.33
C ASP A 172 2.02 31.26 18.10
N ALA A 173 2.52 32.40 17.60
CA ALA A 173 3.93 32.59 17.27
C ALA A 173 4.87 32.37 18.47
N LYS A 174 4.42 32.64 19.70
CA LYS A 174 5.17 32.35 20.93
C LYS A 174 5.26 30.84 21.18
N VAL A 175 4.23 30.06 20.84
CA VAL A 175 4.26 28.60 20.94
C VAL A 175 5.23 28.03 19.90
N VAL A 176 5.13 28.48 18.64
CA VAL A 176 6.08 28.08 17.58
C VAL A 176 7.52 28.47 17.98
N GLY A 177 7.71 29.67 18.51
CA GLY A 177 9.02 30.14 18.95
C GLY A 177 9.62 29.33 20.11
N LYS A 178 8.79 28.79 21.00
CA LYS A 178 9.23 27.88 22.09
C LYS A 178 9.61 26.50 21.58
N LEU A 179 8.85 25.97 20.62
CA LEU A 179 9.08 24.63 20.06
C LEU A 179 10.30 24.59 19.13
N VAL A 180 10.44 25.61 18.28
CA VAL A 180 11.41 25.61 17.17
C VAL A 180 12.62 26.50 17.47
N GLY A 181 12.38 27.69 18.00
CA GLY A 181 13.42 28.68 18.30
C GLY A 181 12.90 30.11 18.29
N ALA A 182 13.53 30.99 19.07
CA ALA A 182 13.11 32.38 19.22
C ALA A 182 12.98 33.10 17.86
N GLY A 183 11.85 33.77 17.65
CA GLY A 183 11.55 34.51 16.41
C GLY A 183 11.02 33.67 15.25
N ILE A 184 10.99 32.34 15.38
CA ILE A 184 10.43 31.45 14.34
C ILE A 184 8.89 31.47 14.39
N THR A 185 8.27 31.53 13.21
CA THR A 185 6.82 31.50 12.98
C THR A 185 6.46 30.43 11.94
N LEU A 186 5.17 30.11 11.81
CA LEU A 186 4.70 29.24 10.71
C LEU A 186 5.07 29.83 9.35
N HIS A 187 4.89 31.14 9.16
CA HIS A 187 5.22 31.81 7.90
C HIS A 187 6.72 31.78 7.59
N SER A 188 7.61 31.91 8.58
CA SER A 188 9.04 31.79 8.32
C SER A 188 9.44 30.36 7.95
N LEU A 189 8.83 29.34 8.57
CA LEU A 189 9.05 27.93 8.20
C LEU A 189 8.51 27.61 6.81
N GLN A 190 7.34 28.15 6.46
CA GLN A 190 6.77 28.04 5.12
C GLN A 190 7.69 28.70 4.08
N ALA A 191 8.14 29.93 4.33
CA ALA A 191 9.06 30.66 3.46
C ALA A 191 10.41 29.93 3.27
N SER A 192 10.91 29.27 4.32
CA SER A 192 12.15 28.49 4.26
C SER A 192 11.97 27.06 3.71
N LYS A 193 10.76 26.71 3.22
CA LYS A 193 10.41 25.36 2.76
C LYS A 193 10.70 24.27 3.81
N SER A 194 10.43 24.59 5.08
CA SER A 194 10.67 23.71 6.23
C SER A 194 9.39 23.37 6.99
N LEU A 195 8.22 23.82 6.53
CA LEU A 195 6.90 23.47 7.07
C LEU A 195 6.20 22.46 6.16
N PHE A 196 5.67 21.40 6.74
CA PHE A 196 4.96 20.31 6.07
C PHE A 196 3.58 20.13 6.70
N LEU A 197 2.66 19.56 5.95
CA LEU A 197 1.27 19.37 6.32
C LEU A 197 0.81 17.95 5.95
N VAL A 198 0.01 17.37 6.84
CA VAL A 198 -0.94 16.31 6.51
C VAL A 198 -2.33 16.83 6.85
N ASP A 199 -3.27 16.77 5.90
CA ASP A 199 -4.61 17.33 6.07
C ASP A 199 -5.70 16.27 5.83
N HIS A 200 -6.23 15.74 6.92
CA HIS A 200 -7.37 14.82 6.93
C HIS A 200 -8.71 15.52 7.20
N SER A 201 -8.77 16.85 7.07
CA SER A 201 -10.00 17.62 7.32
C SER A 201 -11.14 17.28 6.35
N TYR A 202 -10.84 16.68 5.20
CA TYR A 202 -11.84 16.16 4.27
C TYR A 202 -12.71 15.06 4.90
N GLN A 203 -12.27 14.44 5.99
CA GLN A 203 -13.02 13.38 6.69
C GLN A 203 -14.21 13.94 7.49
N LYS A 204 -14.32 15.26 7.70
CA LYS A 204 -15.48 15.89 8.38
C LYS A 204 -16.83 15.57 7.73
N GLN A 205 -16.83 15.30 6.43
CA GLN A 205 -18.05 15.05 5.66
C GLN A 205 -18.50 13.58 5.71
N TYR A 206 -17.74 12.71 6.38
CA TYR A 206 -18.00 11.27 6.40
C TYR A 206 -18.98 10.86 7.49
N THR A 207 -19.65 9.74 7.21
CA THR A 207 -20.72 9.19 8.03
C THR A 207 -20.19 8.08 8.94
N LEU A 208 -20.95 7.84 10.01
CA LEU A 208 -20.57 6.90 11.07
C LEU A 208 -21.26 5.55 10.89
N PRO A 209 -20.61 4.45 11.29
CA PRO A 209 -21.23 3.14 11.25
C PRO A 209 -22.47 3.07 12.17
N SER A 210 -23.50 2.35 11.72
CA SER A 210 -24.73 2.17 12.52
C SER A 210 -24.66 1.01 13.51
N VAL A 211 -23.66 0.13 13.39
CA VAL A 211 -23.54 -1.10 14.18
C VAL A 211 -22.79 -0.92 15.49
N VAL A 212 -21.98 0.13 15.60
CA VAL A 212 -21.19 0.47 16.80
C VAL A 212 -21.13 1.98 16.97
N THR A 213 -20.99 2.44 18.21
CA THR A 213 -20.70 3.86 18.47
C THR A 213 -19.18 4.08 18.43
N ARG A 214 -18.75 5.03 17.59
CA ARG A 214 -17.38 5.52 17.47
C ARG A 214 -17.40 7.04 17.39
N TYR A 215 -16.31 7.67 17.80
CA TYR A 215 -16.22 9.13 17.80
C TYR A 215 -15.19 9.60 16.77
N PRO A 216 -15.63 10.28 15.70
CA PRO A 216 -14.74 10.70 14.62
C PRO A 216 -13.99 11.98 14.98
N VAL A 217 -12.82 12.14 14.36
CA VAL A 217 -12.01 13.36 14.31
C VAL A 217 -11.52 13.54 12.88
N ALA A 218 -11.05 14.72 12.47
CA ALA A 218 -10.64 14.96 11.08
C ALA A 218 -9.37 15.80 11.02
N CYS A 219 -8.31 15.28 11.64
CA CYS A 219 -7.14 16.07 12.03
C CYS A 219 -6.39 16.70 10.85
N SER A 220 -5.89 17.92 11.04
CA SER A 220 -4.80 18.48 10.22
C SER A 220 -3.57 18.65 11.11
N ALA A 221 -2.39 18.26 10.62
CA ALA A 221 -1.15 18.32 11.40
C ALA A 221 -0.03 19.03 10.65
N TYR A 222 0.65 19.94 11.36
CA TYR A 222 1.89 20.54 10.90
C TYR A 222 3.09 19.75 11.40
N PHE A 223 4.06 19.58 10.52
CA PHE A 223 5.38 19.04 10.81
C PHE A 223 6.44 20.01 10.29
N TYR A 224 7.67 19.91 10.78
CA TYR A 224 8.75 20.78 10.34
C TYR A 224 10.11 20.08 10.39
N ILE A 225 11.05 20.59 9.59
CA ILE A 225 12.46 20.23 9.72
C ILE A 225 13.08 21.17 10.75
N ASP A 226 13.50 20.63 11.88
CA ASP A 226 14.11 21.41 12.95
C ASP A 226 15.44 22.01 12.50
N PRO A 227 15.65 23.33 12.60
CA PRO A 227 16.85 23.98 12.08
C PRO A 227 18.14 23.52 12.78
N LYS A 228 18.06 23.02 14.03
CA LYS A 228 19.22 22.61 14.83
C LYS A 228 19.62 21.16 14.59
N THR A 229 18.68 20.23 14.79
CA THR A 229 18.90 18.77 14.71
C THR A 229 18.75 18.23 13.29
N LYS A 230 18.07 18.97 12.42
CA LYS A 230 17.62 18.55 11.08
C LYS A 230 16.64 17.37 11.09
N ASN A 231 16.07 17.06 12.25
CA ASN A 231 15.05 16.03 12.37
C ASN A 231 13.71 16.55 11.83
N PHE A 232 12.92 15.65 11.27
CA PHE A 232 11.53 15.91 10.92
C PHE A 232 10.66 15.68 12.16
N LEU A 233 9.99 16.72 12.67
CA LEU A 233 9.28 16.70 13.96
C LEU A 233 7.84 17.22 13.82
N PRO A 234 6.90 16.76 14.65
CA PRO A 234 5.56 17.32 14.71
C PRO A 234 5.57 18.71 15.36
N LEU A 235 4.67 19.58 14.93
CA LEU A 235 4.54 20.95 15.44
C LEU A 235 3.19 21.19 16.11
N ALA A 236 2.10 20.82 15.44
CA ALA A 236 0.74 21.02 15.96
C ALA A 236 -0.26 20.09 15.27
N ILE A 237 -1.32 19.70 15.99
CA ILE A 237 -2.43 18.90 15.48
C ILE A 237 -3.74 19.63 15.81
N LYS A 238 -4.55 19.91 14.80
CA LYS A 238 -5.88 20.50 14.93
C LYS A 238 -6.94 19.41 14.76
N THR A 239 -7.89 19.27 15.70
CA THR A 239 -8.88 18.17 15.69
C THR A 239 -9.93 18.31 14.61
N ASN A 240 -10.27 19.55 14.23
CA ASN A 240 -11.23 19.82 13.15
C ASN A 240 -12.65 19.32 13.44
N SER A 241 -12.91 18.88 14.67
CA SER A 241 -14.17 18.31 15.17
C SER A 241 -14.43 18.79 16.59
N GLY A 242 -15.70 18.79 17.01
CA GLY A 242 -16.11 19.21 18.36
C GLY A 242 -15.68 20.65 18.67
N SER A 243 -14.95 20.84 19.77
CA SER A 243 -14.40 22.15 20.19
C SER A 243 -13.24 22.67 19.32
N ASP A 244 -12.88 21.97 18.24
CA ASP A 244 -11.86 22.37 17.26
C ASP A 244 -10.50 22.73 17.88
N LEU A 245 -10.06 21.91 18.85
CA LEU A 245 -8.86 22.14 19.64
C LEU A 245 -7.59 22.00 18.80
N ILE A 246 -6.58 22.81 19.13
CA ILE A 246 -5.22 22.74 18.57
C ILE A 246 -4.28 22.30 19.68
N TYR A 247 -3.63 21.16 19.48
CA TYR A 247 -2.66 20.56 20.37
C TYR A 247 -1.23 20.75 19.84
N THR A 248 -0.27 20.84 20.75
CA THR A 248 1.16 20.98 20.46
C THR A 248 1.98 20.15 21.46
N PRO A 249 3.27 19.89 21.20
CA PRO A 249 4.15 19.23 22.17
C PRO A 249 4.33 19.97 23.51
N LEU A 250 3.82 21.21 23.66
CA LEU A 250 3.83 21.95 24.94
C LEU A 250 2.60 21.68 25.82
N ASP A 251 1.58 20.98 25.30
CA ASP A 251 0.43 20.55 26.09
C ASP A 251 0.82 19.41 27.05
N SER A 252 -0.11 18.96 27.90
CA SER A 252 0.19 17.84 28.80
C SER A 252 0.57 16.58 28.00
N PRO A 253 1.38 15.67 28.56
CA PRO A 253 1.73 14.42 27.88
C PRO A 253 0.51 13.64 27.39
N GLU A 254 -0.56 13.60 28.18
CA GLU A 254 -1.80 12.90 27.86
C GLU A 254 -2.56 13.60 26.73
N ASP A 255 -2.73 14.93 26.80
CA ASP A 255 -3.38 15.71 25.75
C ASP A 255 -2.66 15.56 24.40
N TRP A 256 -1.34 15.67 24.42
CA TRP A 256 -0.53 15.56 23.20
C TRP A 256 -0.52 14.15 22.64
N LEU A 257 -0.43 13.12 23.50
CA LEU A 257 -0.49 11.73 23.07
C LEU A 257 -1.86 11.39 22.47
N LEU A 258 -2.97 11.85 23.07
CA LEU A 258 -4.30 11.69 22.49
C LEU A 258 -4.42 12.38 21.13
N ALA A 259 -3.85 13.57 20.97
CA ALA A 259 -3.84 14.27 19.68
C ALA A 259 -3.14 13.47 18.59
N LYS A 260 -2.01 12.82 18.91
CA LYS A 260 -1.32 11.91 17.99
C LYS A 260 -2.14 10.65 17.68
N MET A 261 -2.80 10.06 18.68
CA MET A 261 -3.71 8.91 18.49
C MET A 261 -4.90 9.25 17.58
N MET A 262 -5.51 10.42 17.78
CA MET A 262 -6.58 10.96 16.94
C MET A 262 -6.12 11.11 15.48
N PHE A 263 -4.94 11.71 15.29
CA PHE A 263 -4.35 11.83 13.96
C PHE A 263 -4.06 10.46 13.33
N ASN A 264 -3.51 9.51 14.08
CA ASN A 264 -3.20 8.17 13.59
C ASN A 264 -4.46 7.41 13.16
N ALA A 265 -5.61 7.60 13.83
CA ALA A 265 -6.89 7.05 13.37
C ALA A 265 -7.29 7.59 11.99
N ASN A 266 -7.13 8.90 11.77
CA ASN A 266 -7.40 9.52 10.47
C ASN A 266 -6.45 9.06 9.38
N ASP A 267 -5.18 8.94 9.73
CA ASP A 267 -4.16 8.58 8.76
C ASP A 267 -4.21 7.10 8.39
N MET A 268 -4.62 6.23 9.33
CA MET A 268 -4.93 4.84 9.02
C MET A 268 -6.11 4.73 8.05
N PHE A 269 -7.21 5.48 8.28
CA PHE A 269 -8.31 5.54 7.29
C PHE A 269 -7.78 5.96 5.91
N HIS A 270 -6.98 7.03 5.86
CA HIS A 270 -6.42 7.54 4.61
C HIS A 270 -5.59 6.48 3.88
N ALA A 271 -4.61 5.87 4.55
CA ALA A 271 -3.74 4.86 3.96
C ALA A 271 -4.53 3.62 3.48
N GLN A 272 -5.48 3.14 4.29
CA GLN A 272 -6.30 1.99 3.93
C GLN A 272 -7.28 2.30 2.79
N MET A 273 -7.71 3.53 2.58
CA MET A 273 -8.58 3.83 1.43
C MET A 273 -7.78 4.22 0.18
N LEU A 274 -6.63 4.88 0.35
CA LEU A 274 -5.78 5.30 -0.75
C LEU A 274 -5.14 4.12 -1.49
N HIS A 275 -4.78 3.04 -0.78
CA HIS A 275 -4.18 1.87 -1.45
C HIS A 275 -5.12 1.24 -2.48
N LEU A 276 -6.44 1.21 -2.23
CA LEU A 276 -7.43 0.75 -3.22
C LEU A 276 -7.27 1.52 -4.53
N VAL A 277 -7.21 2.85 -4.42
CA VAL A 277 -7.11 3.77 -5.57
C VAL A 277 -5.78 3.61 -6.29
N ILE A 278 -4.64 3.71 -5.59
CA ILE A 278 -3.33 3.84 -6.25
C ILE A 278 -2.67 2.50 -6.60
N SER A 279 -3.17 1.38 -6.09
CA SER A 279 -2.70 0.04 -6.48
C SER A 279 -3.78 -0.78 -7.18
N HIS A 280 -4.86 -1.15 -6.49
CA HIS A 280 -5.87 -2.08 -7.03
C HIS A 280 -6.54 -1.50 -8.28
N ASP A 281 -7.21 -0.34 -8.15
CA ASP A 281 -7.96 0.26 -9.26
C ASP A 281 -7.06 0.61 -10.45
N VAL A 282 -5.90 1.23 -10.20
CA VAL A 282 -4.95 1.58 -11.26
C VAL A 282 -4.44 0.34 -12.01
N SER A 283 -4.00 -0.69 -11.29
CA SER A 283 -3.44 -1.90 -11.91
C SER A 283 -4.51 -2.70 -12.66
N GLU A 284 -5.71 -2.83 -12.09
CA GLU A 284 -6.83 -3.53 -12.74
C GLU A 284 -7.29 -2.84 -14.02
N SER A 285 -7.31 -1.50 -14.06
CA SER A 285 -7.66 -0.72 -15.26
C SER A 285 -6.64 -0.93 -16.39
N VAL A 286 -5.35 -0.80 -16.08
CA VAL A 286 -4.26 -0.99 -17.04
C VAL A 286 -4.19 -2.43 -17.55
N HIS A 287 -4.43 -3.40 -16.68
CA HIS A 287 -4.44 -4.81 -17.04
C HIS A 287 -5.66 -5.19 -17.90
N GLN A 288 -6.85 -4.67 -17.59
CA GLN A 288 -8.03 -4.92 -18.43
C GLN A 288 -7.81 -4.42 -19.86
N ALA A 289 -7.21 -3.23 -20.04
CA ALA A 289 -6.83 -2.77 -21.38
C ALA A 289 -5.93 -3.76 -22.13
N ALA A 290 -5.01 -4.43 -21.42
CA ALA A 290 -4.16 -5.46 -22.02
C ALA A 290 -4.95 -6.73 -22.37
N LEU A 291 -5.92 -7.14 -21.54
CA LEU A 291 -6.85 -8.24 -21.84
C LEU A 291 -7.67 -7.98 -23.11
N HIS A 292 -7.94 -6.72 -23.46
CA HIS A 292 -8.65 -6.42 -24.71
C HIS A 292 -7.76 -6.47 -25.96
N THR A 293 -6.43 -6.29 -25.82
CA THR A 293 -5.58 -5.93 -26.97
C THR A 293 -4.33 -6.78 -27.20
N LEU A 294 -3.72 -7.34 -26.15
CA LEU A 294 -2.45 -8.09 -26.27
C LEU A 294 -2.69 -9.59 -26.46
N SER A 295 -2.02 -10.25 -27.40
CA SER A 295 -2.09 -11.71 -27.50
C SER A 295 -1.61 -12.41 -26.22
N ASP A 296 -2.15 -13.58 -25.90
CA ASP A 296 -1.65 -14.43 -24.81
C ASP A 296 -0.15 -14.77 -24.99
N ASN A 297 0.35 -14.78 -26.23
CA ASN A 297 1.76 -15.00 -26.57
C ASN A 297 2.59 -13.71 -26.60
N HIS A 298 2.00 -12.55 -26.34
CA HIS A 298 2.72 -11.29 -26.30
C HIS A 298 3.62 -11.26 -25.05
N PRO A 299 4.92 -10.94 -25.17
CA PRO A 299 5.84 -10.99 -24.02
C PRO A 299 5.40 -10.08 -22.87
N VAL A 300 4.83 -8.90 -23.17
CA VAL A 300 4.26 -8.01 -22.13
C VAL A 300 3.08 -8.67 -21.42
N MET A 301 2.22 -9.41 -22.13
CA MET A 301 1.07 -10.08 -21.51
C MET A 301 1.51 -11.15 -20.51
N VAL A 302 2.56 -11.90 -20.83
CA VAL A 302 3.15 -12.90 -19.94
C VAL A 302 3.61 -12.29 -18.61
N ILE A 303 4.27 -11.12 -18.67
CA ILE A 303 4.68 -10.38 -17.47
C ILE A 303 3.48 -9.85 -16.70
N LEU A 304 2.52 -9.22 -17.40
CA LEU A 304 1.36 -8.63 -16.77
C LEU A 304 0.51 -9.67 -16.02
N GLU A 305 0.27 -10.84 -16.62
CA GLU A 305 -0.43 -11.95 -15.96
C GLU A 305 0.36 -12.50 -14.77
N ARG A 306 1.70 -12.56 -14.85
CA ARG A 306 2.53 -12.92 -13.69
C ARG A 306 2.33 -11.94 -12.55
N LEU A 307 2.33 -10.65 -12.81
CA LEU A 307 2.20 -9.61 -11.78
C LEU A 307 0.75 -9.48 -11.25
N MET A 308 -0.26 -9.86 -12.04
CA MET A 308 -1.68 -9.86 -11.67
C MET A 308 -2.18 -11.19 -11.10
N LEU A 309 -1.28 -11.96 -10.47
CA LEU A 309 -1.66 -13.15 -9.72
C LEU A 309 -2.74 -12.79 -8.69
N GLN A 310 -3.91 -13.45 -8.73
CA GLN A 310 -5.07 -13.18 -7.87
C GLN A 310 -5.63 -11.74 -7.95
N GLY A 311 -5.21 -10.93 -8.94
CA GLY A 311 -5.46 -9.48 -8.94
C GLY A 311 -6.93 -9.08 -8.95
N TYR A 312 -7.85 -9.92 -9.45
CA TYR A 312 -9.29 -9.65 -9.43
C TYR A 312 -10.05 -10.29 -8.26
N SER A 313 -9.35 -10.75 -7.21
CA SER A 313 -9.99 -11.27 -6.00
C SER A 313 -10.29 -10.17 -4.97
N SER A 314 -9.37 -9.23 -4.75
CA SER A 314 -9.41 -8.30 -3.61
C SER A 314 -10.66 -7.42 -3.57
N ARG A 315 -11.10 -6.84 -4.71
CA ARG A 315 -12.31 -6.00 -4.69
C ARG A 315 -13.61 -6.79 -4.42
N ILE A 316 -13.69 -8.06 -4.83
CA ILE A 316 -14.81 -8.95 -4.45
C ILE A 316 -14.77 -9.25 -2.96
N VAL A 317 -13.60 -9.63 -2.45
CA VAL A 317 -13.41 -9.91 -1.02
C VAL A 317 -13.72 -8.67 -0.17
N GLY A 318 -13.31 -7.50 -0.64
CA GLY A 318 -13.62 -6.22 -0.01
C GLY A 318 -15.13 -5.98 0.09
N GLU A 319 -15.89 -6.25 -0.98
CA GLU A 319 -17.37 -6.17 -0.97
C GLU A 319 -18.01 -7.18 -0.01
N GLU A 320 -17.45 -8.38 0.15
CA GLU A 320 -18.06 -9.45 0.94
C GLU A 320 -17.74 -9.38 2.44
N LEU A 321 -16.52 -8.99 2.80
CA LEU A 321 -16.00 -9.14 4.17
C LEU A 321 -15.67 -7.80 4.86
N CYS A 322 -15.25 -6.79 4.09
CA CYS A 322 -14.78 -5.53 4.65
C CYS A 322 -15.86 -4.47 4.62
N PHE A 323 -16.35 -4.14 3.42
CA PHE A 323 -17.19 -3.00 3.09
C PHE A 323 -18.65 -3.38 2.84
N ASN A 324 -19.05 -4.61 3.16
CA ASN A 324 -20.44 -4.99 3.26
C ASN A 324 -21.11 -4.23 4.43
N PRO A 325 -22.42 -3.92 4.35
CA PRO A 325 -23.14 -3.25 5.43
C PRO A 325 -22.99 -3.97 6.77
N GLY A 326 -22.42 -3.31 7.77
CA GLY A 326 -22.16 -3.89 9.09
C GLY A 326 -21.00 -4.90 9.13
N GLY A 327 -20.16 -4.95 8.10
CA GLY A 327 -18.97 -5.80 8.01
C GLY A 327 -17.84 -5.43 8.96
N HIS A 328 -16.67 -6.03 8.78
CA HIS A 328 -15.54 -5.82 9.68
C HIS A 328 -15.09 -4.35 9.75
N TRP A 329 -15.16 -3.61 8.63
CA TRP A 329 -14.82 -2.20 8.62
C TRP A 329 -15.75 -1.39 9.52
N ASP A 330 -17.07 -1.52 9.33
CA ASP A 330 -18.09 -0.80 10.10
C ASP A 330 -18.01 -1.13 11.61
N GLN A 331 -17.56 -2.33 11.97
CA GLN A 331 -17.41 -2.75 13.38
C GLN A 331 -16.17 -2.15 14.07
N LEU A 332 -15.13 -1.78 13.32
CA LEU A 332 -13.83 -1.41 13.86
C LEU A 332 -13.47 0.06 13.66
N MET A 333 -13.75 0.62 12.48
CA MET A 333 -13.22 1.91 12.04
C MET A 333 -14.14 3.08 12.41
N ALA A 334 -13.59 4.30 12.40
CA ALA A 334 -14.35 5.51 12.78
C ALA A 334 -15.46 5.86 11.78
N TYR A 335 -15.24 5.60 10.49
CA TYR A 335 -16.16 5.94 9.39
C TYR A 335 -16.70 4.69 8.73
N ASP A 336 -17.92 4.76 8.23
CA ASP A 336 -18.61 3.64 7.60
C ASP A 336 -18.10 3.30 6.18
N GLN A 337 -18.55 2.15 5.67
CA GLN A 337 -18.25 1.70 4.31
C GLN A 337 -18.75 2.66 3.22
N PHE A 338 -19.79 3.45 3.45
CA PHE A 338 -20.25 4.44 2.47
C PHE A 338 -19.20 5.55 2.29
N SER A 339 -18.57 5.96 3.38
CA SER A 339 -17.48 6.92 3.40
C SER A 339 -16.23 6.37 2.72
N CYS A 340 -15.95 5.06 2.84
CA CYS A 340 -14.90 4.37 2.08
C CYS A 340 -15.14 4.52 0.56
N ARG A 341 -16.33 4.16 0.10
CA ARG A 341 -16.71 4.25 -1.33
C ARG A 341 -16.66 5.68 -1.84
N LYS A 342 -17.10 6.63 -1.01
CA LYS A 342 -17.01 8.06 -1.33
C LYS A 342 -15.55 8.50 -1.47
N PHE A 343 -14.67 8.10 -0.55
CA PHE A 343 -13.23 8.41 -0.66
C PHE A 343 -12.65 7.88 -1.97
N VAL A 344 -12.89 6.61 -2.29
CA VAL A 344 -12.39 5.99 -3.53
C VAL A 344 -12.87 6.78 -4.74
N SER A 345 -14.16 7.12 -4.80
CA SER A 345 -14.77 7.89 -5.90
C SER A 345 -14.17 9.30 -6.02
N ASP A 346 -13.98 9.99 -4.89
CA ASP A 346 -13.42 11.35 -4.85
C ASP A 346 -11.93 11.36 -5.22
N GLN A 347 -11.18 10.31 -4.85
CA GLN A 347 -9.74 10.22 -5.08
C GLN A 347 -9.36 9.62 -6.42
N TRP A 348 -10.20 8.81 -7.07
CA TRP A 348 -9.90 8.23 -8.37
C TRP A 348 -9.40 9.24 -9.42
N PRO A 349 -10.09 10.37 -9.69
CA PRO A 349 -9.62 11.34 -10.70
C PRO A 349 -8.40 12.17 -10.25
N VAL A 350 -7.94 12.02 -9.01
CA VAL A 350 -6.82 12.78 -8.44
C VAL A 350 -5.59 11.90 -8.25
N SER A 351 -5.73 10.89 -7.39
CA SER A 351 -4.67 9.98 -6.95
C SER A 351 -4.56 8.74 -7.84
N GLY A 352 -5.60 8.40 -8.60
CA GLY A 352 -5.56 7.30 -9.58
C GLY A 352 -4.79 7.62 -10.87
N LYS A 353 -4.20 8.82 -10.98
CA LYS A 353 -3.44 9.28 -12.15
C LYS A 353 -2.14 8.50 -12.29
N PHE A 354 -2.00 7.75 -13.38
CA PHE A 354 -0.89 6.81 -13.61
C PHE A 354 0.47 7.51 -13.69
N GLN A 355 0.67 8.49 -14.58
CA GLN A 355 1.97 9.17 -14.71
C GLN A 355 2.27 10.07 -13.50
N ALA A 356 1.27 10.77 -12.95
CA ALA A 356 1.44 11.54 -11.72
C ALA A 356 1.82 10.65 -10.52
N GLY A 357 1.35 9.40 -10.48
CA GLY A 357 1.68 8.39 -9.49
C GLY A 357 3.07 7.77 -9.62
N TYR A 358 3.84 8.10 -10.68
CA TYR A 358 5.23 7.66 -10.78
C TYR A 358 6.02 8.10 -9.54
N PHE A 359 6.77 7.17 -8.96
CA PHE A 359 7.40 7.34 -7.65
C PHE A 359 8.12 8.68 -7.42
N GLU A 360 9.01 9.07 -8.33
CA GLU A 360 9.69 10.38 -8.21
C GLU A 360 8.80 11.57 -8.56
N THR A 361 7.84 11.39 -9.47
CA THR A 361 6.90 12.44 -9.87
C THR A 361 6.00 12.81 -8.69
N ASP A 362 5.43 11.83 -8.01
CA ASP A 362 4.63 12.01 -6.79
C ASP A 362 5.44 12.73 -5.71
N LEU A 363 6.61 12.20 -5.34
CA LEU A 363 7.43 12.77 -4.28
C LEU A 363 7.89 14.21 -4.57
N LYS A 364 8.20 14.53 -5.83
CA LYS A 364 8.50 15.91 -6.27
C LYS A 364 7.25 16.80 -6.19
N SER A 365 6.09 16.30 -6.61
CA SER A 365 4.84 17.07 -6.57
C SER A 365 4.43 17.44 -5.14
N ARG A 366 4.75 16.57 -4.17
CA ARG A 366 4.55 16.80 -2.73
C ARG A 366 5.67 17.61 -2.07
N GLY A 367 6.72 17.99 -2.81
CA GLY A 367 7.85 18.77 -2.30
C GLY A 367 8.77 18.01 -1.35
N LEU A 368 8.83 16.68 -1.46
CA LEU A 368 9.66 15.81 -0.61
C LEU A 368 11.04 15.54 -1.22
N LEU A 369 11.19 15.79 -2.52
CA LEU A 369 12.46 15.82 -3.23
C LEU A 369 12.71 17.25 -3.73
N ASN A 370 13.98 17.66 -3.77
CA ASN A 370 14.37 18.90 -4.42
C ASN A 370 14.42 18.76 -5.96
N ASP A 371 14.72 19.86 -6.66
CA ASP A 371 14.77 19.92 -8.12
C ASP A 371 15.83 18.98 -8.74
N HIS A 372 16.79 18.49 -7.95
CA HIS A 372 17.81 17.52 -8.34
C HIS A 372 17.41 16.06 -8.04
N GLY A 373 16.19 15.82 -7.54
CA GLY A 373 15.72 14.48 -7.18
C GLY A 373 16.34 13.92 -5.89
N VAL A 374 16.84 14.80 -5.01
CA VAL A 374 17.42 14.42 -3.71
C VAL A 374 16.40 14.71 -2.60
N SER A 375 16.29 13.79 -1.65
CA SER A 375 15.44 13.96 -0.45
C SER A 375 15.75 15.27 0.27
N VAL A 376 14.70 16.01 0.67
CA VAL A 376 14.83 17.20 1.50
C VAL A 376 15.04 16.87 2.98
N PHE A 377 14.85 15.62 3.37
CA PHE A 377 14.98 15.15 4.74
C PHE A 377 16.36 14.54 4.99
N LYS A 378 16.86 14.71 6.22
CA LYS A 378 18.06 14.03 6.71
C LYS A 378 17.93 12.50 6.65
N SER A 379 16.72 11.98 6.86
CA SER A 379 16.39 10.58 6.68
C SER A 379 15.02 10.45 6.04
N PHE A 380 14.90 9.60 5.01
CA PHE A 380 13.63 9.30 4.35
C PHE A 380 13.55 7.79 4.03
N PRO A 381 13.24 6.94 5.04
CA PRO A 381 13.38 5.49 4.92
C PRO A 381 12.53 4.84 3.84
N PHE A 382 11.30 5.33 3.61
CA PHE A 382 10.49 4.88 2.47
C PHE A 382 11.18 5.17 1.13
N TRP A 383 11.70 6.39 0.94
CA TRP A 383 12.41 6.76 -0.29
C TRP A 383 13.61 5.87 -0.55
N ASP A 384 14.43 5.64 0.48
CA ASP A 384 15.67 4.86 0.36
C ASP A 384 15.39 3.42 -0.12
N ASP A 385 14.40 2.74 0.46
CA ASP A 385 14.07 1.36 0.10
C ASP A 385 13.29 1.27 -1.22
N ALA A 386 12.27 2.11 -1.39
CA ALA A 386 11.43 2.10 -2.58
C ALA A 386 12.23 2.48 -3.84
N LYS A 387 13.21 3.37 -3.72
CA LYS A 387 14.09 3.73 -4.85
C LYS A 387 14.90 2.53 -5.35
N GLU A 388 15.47 1.73 -4.46
CA GLU A 388 16.24 0.53 -4.85
C GLU A 388 15.36 -0.49 -5.58
N ILE A 389 14.12 -0.69 -5.12
CA ILE A 389 13.13 -1.56 -5.78
C ILE A 389 12.74 -0.99 -7.16
N ARG A 390 12.45 0.32 -7.24
CA ARG A 390 12.11 1.00 -8.50
C ARG A 390 13.24 0.87 -9.51
N ASP A 391 14.48 1.09 -9.10
CA ASP A 391 15.65 0.99 -9.96
C ASP A 391 15.85 -0.45 -10.47
N ALA A 392 15.60 -1.46 -9.63
CA ALA A 392 15.61 -2.87 -10.04
C ALA A 392 14.55 -3.16 -11.12
N TYR A 393 13.31 -2.66 -10.94
CA TYR A 393 12.26 -2.76 -11.96
C TYR A 393 12.65 -2.08 -13.27
N LYS A 394 13.17 -0.84 -13.23
CA LYS A 394 13.61 -0.14 -14.44
C LYS A 394 14.73 -0.89 -15.17
N ALA A 395 15.70 -1.45 -14.44
CA ALA A 395 16.78 -2.23 -15.04
C ALA A 395 16.27 -3.54 -15.69
N PHE A 396 15.37 -4.25 -15.02
CA PHE A 396 14.71 -5.43 -15.56
C PHE A 396 13.94 -5.10 -16.84
N PHE A 397 13.04 -4.11 -16.77
CA PHE A 397 12.18 -3.78 -17.90
C PHE A 397 12.93 -3.15 -19.07
N LYS A 398 14.00 -2.40 -18.81
CA LYS A 398 14.89 -1.93 -19.88
C LYS A 398 15.46 -3.11 -20.67
N SER A 399 16.03 -4.10 -19.97
CA SER A 399 16.62 -5.28 -20.61
C SER A 399 15.57 -6.12 -21.34
N PHE A 400 14.40 -6.31 -20.73
CA PHE A 400 13.25 -6.98 -21.32
C PHE A 400 12.80 -6.28 -22.62
N VAL A 401 12.50 -4.97 -22.57
CA VAL A 401 12.06 -4.19 -23.74
C VAL A 401 13.14 -4.19 -24.84
N ASP A 402 14.41 -3.95 -24.50
CA ASP A 402 15.52 -3.97 -25.46
C ASP A 402 15.69 -5.34 -26.14
N SER A 403 15.34 -6.44 -25.47
CA SER A 403 15.47 -7.79 -26.03
C SER A 403 14.40 -8.13 -27.09
N TYR A 404 13.20 -7.55 -26.98
CA TYR A 404 12.10 -7.78 -27.93
C TYR A 404 12.07 -6.71 -29.04
N TYR A 405 12.43 -5.46 -28.72
CA TYR A 405 12.44 -4.32 -29.63
C TYR A 405 13.87 -3.77 -29.81
N LYS A 406 14.50 -4.07 -30.94
CA LYS A 406 15.88 -3.61 -31.23
C LYS A 406 15.91 -2.11 -31.53
N SER A 407 14.82 -1.56 -32.04
CA SER A 407 14.67 -0.14 -32.36
C SER A 407 13.29 0.39 -31.98
N GLU A 408 13.13 1.72 -31.95
CA GLU A 408 11.81 2.36 -31.81
C GLU A 408 10.86 2.00 -32.98
N LEU A 409 11.41 1.68 -34.16
CA LEU A 409 10.62 1.25 -35.31
C LEU A 409 9.98 -0.12 -35.09
N ASP A 410 10.68 -1.03 -34.39
CA ASP A 410 10.09 -2.33 -34.03
C ASP A 410 8.88 -2.11 -33.11
N LEU A 411 8.98 -1.18 -32.16
CA LEU A 411 7.89 -0.84 -31.23
C LEU A 411 6.73 -0.12 -31.93
N ALA A 412 7.03 0.81 -32.84
CA ALA A 412 6.03 1.50 -33.64
C ALA A 412 5.25 0.54 -34.56
N GLY A 413 5.90 -0.53 -35.03
CA GLY A 413 5.27 -1.60 -35.81
C GLY A 413 4.43 -2.58 -34.97
N ASP A 414 4.45 -2.48 -33.64
CA ASP A 414 3.71 -3.38 -32.75
C ASP A 414 2.28 -2.87 -32.54
N PHE A 415 1.38 -3.30 -33.42
CA PHE A 415 -0.02 -2.87 -33.35
C PHE A 415 -0.74 -3.32 -32.08
N GLU A 416 -0.30 -4.39 -31.39
CA GLU A 416 -0.91 -4.82 -30.14
C GLU A 416 -0.58 -3.85 -29.01
N LEU A 417 0.67 -3.40 -28.91
CA LEU A 417 1.05 -2.36 -27.95
C LEU A 417 0.42 -1.00 -28.27
N GLN A 418 0.36 -0.61 -29.54
CA GLN A 418 -0.33 0.63 -29.92
C GLN A 418 -1.80 0.60 -29.50
N ASN A 419 -2.46 -0.55 -29.72
CA ASN A 419 -3.85 -0.77 -29.31
C ASN A 419 -3.98 -0.79 -27.78
N TRP A 420 -3.05 -1.40 -27.04
CA TRP A 420 -3.10 -1.39 -25.57
C TRP A 420 -3.02 0.02 -25.01
N PHE A 421 -2.12 0.86 -25.53
CA PHE A 421 -2.01 2.25 -25.08
C PHE A 421 -3.26 3.06 -25.46
N ALA A 422 -3.83 2.84 -26.64
CA ALA A 422 -5.11 3.44 -27.02
C ALA A 422 -6.24 3.00 -26.07
N GLU A 423 -6.39 1.69 -25.86
CA GLU A 423 -7.43 1.11 -25.00
C GLU A 423 -7.32 1.62 -23.56
N ALA A 424 -6.11 1.64 -23.00
CA ALA A 424 -5.87 2.10 -21.64
C ALA A 424 -6.23 3.57 -21.46
N SER A 425 -5.84 4.43 -22.41
CA SER A 425 -6.05 5.89 -22.32
C SER A 425 -7.44 6.36 -22.76
N GLU A 426 -8.13 5.61 -23.64
CA GLU A 426 -9.39 6.03 -24.26
C GLU A 426 -10.61 5.24 -23.75
N HIS A 427 -10.45 4.00 -23.28
CA HIS A 427 -11.58 3.09 -23.01
C HIS A 427 -11.60 2.46 -21.60
N ALA A 428 -10.43 2.13 -21.04
CA ALA A 428 -10.34 1.46 -19.73
C ALA A 428 -10.54 2.38 -18.52
N LYS A 429 -10.86 3.66 -18.76
CA LYS A 429 -10.94 4.74 -17.75
C LYS A 429 -9.65 4.97 -16.95
N THR A 430 -8.49 4.52 -17.44
CA THR A 430 -7.20 4.76 -16.78
C THR A 430 -6.94 6.27 -16.72
N GLN A 431 -6.72 6.80 -15.53
CA GLN A 431 -6.45 8.22 -15.37
C GLN A 431 -4.98 8.52 -15.73
N ASP A 432 -4.74 9.57 -16.53
CA ASP A 432 -3.39 10.07 -16.85
C ASP A 432 -2.42 8.97 -17.35
N PHE A 433 -2.92 8.03 -18.17
CA PHE A 433 -2.08 7.03 -18.83
C PHE A 433 -1.35 7.64 -20.04
N PRO A 434 -0.10 7.26 -20.34
CA PRO A 434 0.60 7.79 -21.51
C PRO A 434 -0.20 7.54 -22.80
N SER A 435 -0.34 8.58 -23.62
CA SER A 435 -1.04 8.44 -24.90
C SER A 435 -0.29 7.49 -25.84
N LYS A 436 -1.00 6.83 -26.77
CA LYS A 436 -0.37 6.01 -27.82
C LYS A 436 0.65 6.78 -28.65
N HIS A 437 0.46 8.10 -28.83
CA HIS A 437 1.39 8.96 -29.56
C HIS A 437 2.70 9.22 -28.81
N SER A 438 2.72 8.97 -27.50
CA SER A 438 3.90 9.09 -26.64
C SER A 438 4.60 7.75 -26.41
N LEU A 439 4.14 6.67 -27.05
CA LEU A 439 4.73 5.34 -26.91
C LEU A 439 6.13 5.31 -27.53
N SER A 440 7.12 5.11 -26.67
CA SER A 440 8.53 4.85 -26.98
C SER A 440 9.02 3.69 -26.12
N LYS A 441 10.22 3.16 -26.40
CA LYS A 441 10.79 2.13 -25.52
C LYS A 441 10.95 2.64 -24.08
N GLY A 442 11.34 3.91 -23.92
CA GLY A 442 11.42 4.56 -22.61
C GLY A 442 10.08 4.62 -21.89
N THR A 443 9.03 5.04 -22.60
CA THR A 443 7.66 5.09 -22.07
C THR A 443 7.17 3.70 -21.65
N LEU A 444 7.43 2.66 -22.46
CA LEU A 444 7.05 1.29 -22.12
C LEU A 444 7.80 0.78 -20.87
N VAL A 445 9.08 1.09 -20.73
CA VAL A 445 9.86 0.75 -19.53
C VAL A 445 9.26 1.43 -18.30
N ASP A 446 8.91 2.71 -18.39
CA ASP A 446 8.32 3.46 -17.28
C ASP A 446 6.94 2.91 -16.89
N VAL A 447 6.08 2.59 -17.87
CA VAL A 447 4.77 1.98 -17.64
C VAL A 447 4.90 0.64 -16.92
N LEU A 448 5.74 -0.27 -17.43
CA LEU A 448 5.90 -1.60 -16.83
C LEU A 448 6.56 -1.55 -15.45
N ALA A 449 7.56 -0.68 -15.27
CA ALA A 449 8.21 -0.48 -13.99
C ALA A 449 7.25 0.11 -12.96
N HIS A 450 6.42 1.08 -13.34
CA HIS A 450 5.40 1.63 -12.45
C HIS A 450 4.33 0.60 -12.10
N PHE A 451 3.88 -0.20 -13.08
CA PHE A 451 2.90 -1.27 -12.86
C PHE A 451 3.39 -2.28 -11.82
N GLY A 452 4.63 -2.78 -11.95
CA GLY A 452 5.24 -3.64 -10.93
C GLY A 452 5.42 -2.94 -9.58
N PHE A 453 5.77 -1.66 -9.59
CA PHE A 453 5.98 -0.86 -8.38
C PHE A 453 4.69 -0.66 -7.57
N ILE A 454 3.55 -0.35 -8.20
CA ILE A 454 2.29 -0.13 -7.46
C ILE A 454 1.74 -1.43 -6.86
N LEU A 455 1.89 -2.56 -7.56
CA LEU A 455 1.47 -3.88 -7.10
C LEU A 455 2.30 -4.41 -5.92
N SER A 456 3.54 -3.92 -5.79
CA SER A 456 4.46 -4.32 -4.73
C SER A 456 4.63 -3.23 -3.67
N VAL A 457 5.35 -2.17 -3.99
CA VAL A 457 5.65 -1.08 -3.06
C VAL A 457 4.41 -0.24 -2.75
N GLY A 458 3.65 0.17 -3.77
CA GLY A 458 2.44 0.98 -3.59
C GLY A 458 1.45 0.33 -2.64
N HIS A 459 1.14 -0.94 -2.89
CA HIS A 459 0.25 -1.74 -2.06
C HIS A 459 0.84 -2.03 -0.67
N HIS A 460 2.01 -2.70 -0.60
CA HIS A 460 2.52 -3.26 0.67
C HIS A 460 3.18 -2.23 1.60
N SER A 461 3.31 -0.97 1.16
CA SER A 461 3.66 0.14 2.07
C SER A 461 2.48 0.64 2.89
N MET A 462 1.24 0.33 2.53
CA MET A 462 0.03 0.78 3.23
C MET A 462 -0.85 -0.38 3.70
N ASN A 463 -0.93 -1.46 2.94
CA ASN A 463 -1.71 -2.65 3.24
C ASN A 463 -0.80 -3.89 3.31
N GLY A 464 -1.32 -5.11 3.12
CA GLY A 464 -0.59 -6.34 3.32
C GLY A 464 -0.17 -6.49 4.78
N GLY A 465 1.12 -6.72 5.01
CA GLY A 465 1.69 -6.86 6.35
C GLY A 465 1.91 -5.54 7.10
N ALA A 466 1.80 -4.38 6.45
CA ALA A 466 2.11 -3.09 7.09
C ALA A 466 1.21 -2.80 8.31
N PRO A 467 -0.13 -2.92 8.25
CA PRO A 467 -0.99 -2.56 9.38
C PRO A 467 -0.76 -3.40 10.64
N ILE A 468 -0.51 -4.71 10.51
CA ILE A 468 -0.21 -5.57 11.67
C ILE A 468 1.21 -5.38 12.22
N ALA A 469 2.12 -4.78 11.44
CA ALA A 469 3.48 -4.50 11.86
C ALA A 469 3.61 -3.16 12.58
N SER A 470 2.95 -2.10 12.09
CA SER A 470 3.12 -0.73 12.60
C SER A 470 1.85 -0.12 13.21
N GLY A 471 0.66 -0.55 12.80
CA GLY A 471 -0.64 -0.11 13.33
C GLY A 471 -0.99 -0.72 14.69
N THR A 472 -0.08 -0.65 15.66
CA THR A 472 -0.25 -1.30 16.96
C THR A 472 -0.99 -0.46 17.99
N LEU A 473 -1.93 -1.09 18.69
CA LEU A 473 -2.49 -0.60 19.95
C LEU A 473 -1.39 -0.49 21.03
N PRO A 474 -1.52 0.45 22.00
CA PRO A 474 -2.63 1.41 22.15
C PRO A 474 -2.45 2.72 21.35
N PHE A 475 -1.33 2.92 20.65
CA PHE A 475 -1.02 4.20 19.99
C PHE A 475 -1.75 4.41 18.65
N HIS A 476 -1.93 3.33 17.88
CA HIS A 476 -2.68 3.34 16.64
C HIS A 476 -4.07 2.75 16.87
N ILE A 477 -5.03 3.63 17.16
CA ILE A 477 -6.43 3.25 17.34
C ILE A 477 -7.21 3.41 16.02
N PRO A 478 -8.17 2.53 15.71
CA PRO A 478 -9.02 2.67 14.52
C PRO A 478 -10.09 3.74 14.64
N ALA A 479 -10.39 4.14 15.87
CA ALA A 479 -11.38 5.14 16.23
C ALA A 479 -11.22 5.48 17.72
N LEU A 480 -11.82 6.59 18.15
CA LEU A 480 -12.01 6.87 19.57
C LEU A 480 -13.24 6.11 20.09
N TYR A 481 -13.11 5.62 21.33
CA TYR A 481 -14.16 4.88 22.05
C TYR A 481 -14.93 5.74 23.06
N THR A 482 -14.47 6.96 23.28
CA THR A 482 -15.13 8.03 24.04
C THR A 482 -15.09 9.32 23.23
N ALA A 483 -16.06 10.22 23.44
CA ALA A 483 -16.12 11.50 22.74
C ALA A 483 -14.82 12.30 22.89
N PRO A 484 -14.33 12.96 21.83
CA PRO A 484 -13.12 13.77 21.91
C PRO A 484 -13.28 14.87 22.98
N PRO A 485 -12.20 15.25 23.68
CA PRO A 485 -12.27 16.26 24.73
C PRO A 485 -12.83 17.59 24.23
N THR A 486 -13.70 18.23 25.02
CA THR A 486 -14.19 19.58 24.74
C THR A 486 -13.25 20.68 25.26
N ALA A 487 -12.31 20.31 26.13
CA ALA A 487 -11.23 21.14 26.65
C ALA A 487 -9.97 20.28 26.89
N LYS A 488 -8.81 20.94 26.93
CA LYS A 488 -7.54 20.31 27.31
C LYS A 488 -7.50 19.96 28.79
N GLY A 489 -6.59 19.07 29.18
CA GLY A 489 -6.30 18.71 30.55
C GLY A 489 -6.75 17.30 30.94
N ILE A 490 -6.87 16.39 29.96
CA ILE A 490 -7.19 15.00 30.28
C ILE A 490 -6.09 14.36 31.13
N LYS A 491 -6.47 13.33 31.89
CA LYS A 491 -5.56 12.63 32.84
C LYS A 491 -5.41 11.15 32.56
N ASP A 492 -6.29 10.59 31.74
CA ASP A 492 -6.32 9.18 31.45
C ASP A 492 -6.68 8.97 29.97
N LEU A 493 -5.93 8.09 29.33
CA LEU A 493 -6.11 7.70 27.93
C LEU A 493 -6.93 6.41 27.80
N LEU A 494 -7.04 5.61 28.86
CA LEU A 494 -7.72 4.32 28.84
C LEU A 494 -9.17 4.39 28.33
N PRO A 495 -9.98 5.43 28.63
CA PRO A 495 -11.35 5.54 28.09
C PRO A 495 -11.42 5.69 26.57
N TYR A 496 -10.32 6.06 25.90
CA TYR A 496 -10.25 6.22 24.45
C TYR A 496 -9.73 4.97 23.74
N LEU A 497 -9.43 3.89 24.46
CA LEU A 497 -8.91 2.63 23.92
C LEU A 497 -10.04 1.59 23.72
N PRO A 498 -9.86 0.62 22.82
CA PRO A 498 -10.83 -0.46 22.61
C PRO A 498 -10.96 -1.35 23.83
N ASP A 499 -12.16 -1.86 24.09
CA ASP A 499 -12.32 -2.98 25.02
C ASP A 499 -11.66 -4.26 24.50
N VAL A 500 -11.58 -5.30 25.34
CA VAL A 500 -10.92 -6.57 25.00
C VAL A 500 -11.48 -7.20 23.73
N PRO A 501 -12.81 -7.40 23.58
CA PRO A 501 -13.36 -7.96 22.35
C PRO A 501 -13.00 -7.15 21.10
N THR A 502 -13.07 -5.82 21.18
CA THR A 502 -12.72 -4.96 20.04
C THR A 502 -11.22 -5.00 19.74
N ALA A 503 -10.36 -5.05 20.75
CA ALA A 503 -8.92 -5.16 20.57
C ALA A 503 -8.54 -6.49 19.87
N LEU A 504 -9.15 -7.60 20.26
CA LEU A 504 -8.92 -8.91 19.61
C LEU A 504 -9.47 -8.94 18.19
N HIS A 505 -10.65 -8.35 17.97
CA HIS A 505 -11.21 -8.23 16.62
C HIS A 505 -10.31 -7.37 15.72
N TYR A 506 -9.81 -6.25 16.22
CA TYR A 506 -8.84 -5.41 15.51
C TYR A 506 -7.58 -6.19 15.12
N LEU A 507 -6.97 -6.93 16.06
CA LEU A 507 -5.78 -7.74 15.78
C LEU A 507 -6.05 -8.82 14.74
N GLY A 508 -7.17 -9.54 14.85
CA GLY A 508 -7.56 -10.54 13.86
C GLY A 508 -7.78 -9.95 12.48
N PHE A 509 -8.43 -8.78 12.42
CA PHE A 509 -8.66 -8.08 11.16
C PHE A 509 -7.35 -7.60 10.53
N MET A 510 -6.47 -6.92 11.28
CA MET A 510 -5.16 -6.49 10.79
C MET A 510 -4.28 -7.67 10.35
N ALA A 511 -4.29 -8.77 11.11
CA ALA A 511 -3.55 -9.98 10.78
C ALA A 511 -4.05 -10.66 9.49
N SER A 512 -5.32 -10.47 9.12
CA SER A 512 -5.91 -11.07 7.91
C SER A 512 -5.36 -10.52 6.60
N PHE A 513 -4.76 -9.34 6.65
CA PHE A 513 -4.07 -8.72 5.51
C PHE A 513 -2.65 -9.29 5.31
N ASN A 514 -2.08 -9.96 6.31
CA ASN A 514 -0.72 -10.50 6.20
C ASN A 514 -0.67 -11.86 5.49
N ARG A 515 0.48 -12.18 4.88
CA ARG A 515 0.73 -13.45 4.18
C ARG A 515 2.08 -14.06 4.62
N PRO A 516 2.17 -14.61 5.85
CA PRO A 516 3.44 -14.99 6.46
C PRO A 516 4.13 -16.21 5.80
N PHE A 517 3.43 -16.97 4.97
CA PHE A 517 3.91 -18.17 4.28
C PHE A 517 4.43 -17.90 2.85
N TYR A 518 4.27 -16.69 2.32
CA TYR A 518 4.79 -16.37 0.98
C TYR A 518 6.32 -16.47 0.82
N PRO A 519 7.15 -16.22 1.85
CA PRO A 519 8.59 -16.46 1.77
C PRO A 519 8.96 -17.91 1.46
N SER A 520 8.20 -18.89 1.97
CA SER A 520 8.43 -20.31 1.66
C SER A 520 7.84 -20.74 0.32
N ASP A 521 6.81 -20.04 -0.16
CA ASP A 521 6.06 -20.42 -1.36
C ASP A 521 6.56 -19.77 -2.65
N GLY A 522 7.59 -18.92 -2.56
CA GLY A 522 8.18 -18.24 -3.73
C GLY A 522 7.29 -17.14 -4.32
N ARG A 523 6.42 -16.54 -3.49
CA ARG A 523 5.48 -15.48 -3.87
C ARG A 523 5.91 -14.07 -3.46
N THR A 524 7.12 -13.94 -2.93
CA THR A 524 7.71 -12.67 -2.51
C THR A 524 8.21 -11.83 -3.69
N LEU A 525 8.37 -10.53 -3.47
CA LEU A 525 8.81 -9.56 -4.47
C LEU A 525 10.13 -9.96 -5.14
N GLU A 526 11.11 -10.48 -4.37
CA GLU A 526 12.37 -10.93 -4.97
C GLU A 526 12.19 -12.06 -6.00
N LYS A 527 11.10 -12.84 -5.89
CA LYS A 527 10.74 -13.94 -6.80
C LYS A 527 9.76 -13.54 -7.90
N ALA A 528 9.48 -12.23 -8.09
CA ALA A 528 8.54 -11.75 -9.10
C ALA A 528 8.76 -12.38 -10.48
N PHE A 529 10.03 -12.50 -10.88
CA PHE A 529 10.41 -13.02 -12.19
C PHE A 529 11.17 -14.36 -12.14
N SER A 530 11.01 -15.16 -11.09
CA SER A 530 11.78 -16.41 -10.89
C SER A 530 11.03 -17.70 -11.22
N GLU A 531 9.78 -17.62 -11.67
CA GLU A 531 8.98 -18.82 -11.97
C GLU A 531 9.51 -19.53 -13.22
N GLN A 532 9.93 -20.79 -13.07
CA GLN A 532 10.54 -21.56 -14.16
C GLN A 532 9.61 -21.73 -15.37
N GLY A 533 8.30 -21.93 -15.13
CA GLY A 533 7.30 -22.06 -16.20
C GLY A 533 7.18 -20.80 -17.06
N MET A 534 7.33 -19.62 -16.46
CA MET A 534 7.39 -18.34 -17.18
C MET A 534 8.74 -18.17 -17.89
N LEU A 535 9.86 -18.39 -17.19
CA LEU A 535 11.21 -18.22 -17.74
C LEU A 535 11.47 -19.11 -18.95
N ASN A 536 10.95 -20.33 -18.95
CA ASN A 536 11.05 -21.26 -20.10
C ASN A 536 10.38 -20.72 -21.37
N LYS A 537 9.42 -19.79 -21.23
CA LYS A 537 8.70 -19.19 -22.36
C LYS A 537 9.36 -17.90 -22.86
N LEU A 538 10.18 -17.25 -22.03
CA LEU A 538 10.82 -15.97 -22.33
C LEU A 538 12.22 -16.17 -22.93
N ASN A 539 12.76 -15.12 -23.56
CA ASN A 539 14.08 -15.18 -24.19
C ASN A 539 15.21 -15.16 -23.14
N GLN A 540 16.41 -15.58 -23.55
CA GLN A 540 17.57 -15.66 -22.65
C GLN A 540 17.91 -14.31 -22.00
N ALA A 541 17.88 -13.20 -22.75
CA ALA A 541 18.20 -11.88 -22.22
C ALA A 541 17.21 -11.46 -21.10
N THR A 542 15.94 -11.83 -21.22
CA THR A 542 14.93 -11.62 -20.18
C THR A 542 15.20 -12.50 -18.96
N ASN A 543 15.63 -13.75 -19.17
CA ASN A 543 15.98 -14.66 -18.09
C ASN A 543 17.23 -14.17 -17.32
N ASP A 544 18.22 -13.64 -18.02
CA ASP A 544 19.40 -13.02 -17.41
C ASP A 544 19.02 -11.77 -16.60
N ALA A 545 18.12 -10.94 -17.15
CA ALA A 545 17.57 -9.77 -16.45
C ALA A 545 16.79 -10.17 -15.20
N ALA A 546 16.00 -11.25 -15.25
CA ALA A 546 15.28 -11.78 -14.10
C ALA A 546 16.23 -12.26 -13.00
N ALA A 547 17.33 -12.92 -13.36
CA ALA A 547 18.37 -13.32 -12.40
C ALA A 547 19.04 -12.11 -11.73
N GLN A 548 19.29 -11.04 -12.50
CA GLN A 548 19.84 -9.79 -11.95
C GLN A 548 18.83 -9.07 -11.04
N PHE A 549 17.54 -9.05 -11.39
CA PHE A 549 16.48 -8.51 -10.56
C PHE A 549 16.41 -9.23 -9.21
N LEU A 550 16.39 -10.57 -9.23
CA LEU A 550 16.42 -11.40 -8.03
C LEU A 550 17.63 -11.05 -7.15
N LYS A 551 18.83 -11.01 -7.74
CA LYS A 551 20.07 -10.69 -7.02
C LYS A 551 20.02 -9.31 -6.36
N SER A 552 19.56 -8.29 -7.08
CA SER A 552 19.43 -6.92 -6.55
C SER A 552 18.50 -6.88 -5.34
N LEU A 553 17.35 -7.56 -5.41
CA LEU A 553 16.39 -7.57 -4.30
C LEU A 553 16.83 -8.43 -3.11
N GLN A 554 17.59 -9.49 -3.34
CA GLN A 554 18.22 -10.26 -2.25
C GLN A 554 19.24 -9.42 -1.46
N ILE A 555 19.99 -8.55 -2.15
CA ILE A 555 20.92 -7.61 -1.50
C ILE A 555 20.13 -6.62 -0.63
N LEU A 556 19.04 -6.04 -1.15
CA LEU A 556 18.19 -5.13 -0.39
C LEU A 556 17.53 -5.82 0.81
N SER A 557 16.97 -7.02 0.62
CA SER A 557 16.41 -7.87 1.69
C SER A 557 17.43 -8.12 2.80
N THR A 558 18.66 -8.50 2.44
CA THR A 558 19.75 -8.70 3.41
C THR A 558 20.04 -7.42 4.19
N LYS A 559 20.09 -6.26 3.51
CA LYS A 559 20.28 -4.95 4.14
C LYS A 559 19.15 -4.62 5.13
N ILE A 560 17.89 -4.85 4.76
CA ILE A 560 16.72 -4.59 5.60
C ILE A 560 16.70 -5.50 6.83
N GLN A 561 16.97 -6.79 6.65
CA GLN A 561 17.00 -7.77 7.75
C GLN A 561 18.16 -7.53 8.73
N ALA A 562 19.26 -6.93 8.27
CA ALA A 562 20.41 -6.58 9.09
C ALA A 562 20.21 -5.30 9.93
N ARG A 563 19.11 -4.56 9.74
CA ARG A 563 18.84 -3.32 10.48
C ARG A 563 18.80 -3.55 11.98
N LYS A 564 19.42 -2.62 12.70
CA LYS A 564 19.47 -2.55 14.16
C LYS A 564 19.33 -1.09 14.58
N PHE A 565 19.09 -0.89 15.87
CA PHE A 565 19.27 0.42 16.47
C PHE A 565 20.76 0.76 16.57
N ASP A 566 21.09 2.01 16.31
CA ASP A 566 22.40 2.58 16.61
C ASP A 566 22.52 2.92 18.10
N ASN A 567 23.65 3.53 18.50
CA ASN A 567 23.90 3.92 19.89
C ASN A 567 22.93 4.99 20.43
N ASN A 568 22.18 5.66 19.56
CA ASN A 568 21.15 6.64 19.95
C ASN A 568 19.75 6.01 20.01
N GLY A 569 19.64 4.69 19.85
CA GLY A 569 18.35 4.02 19.79
C GLY A 569 17.59 4.27 18.48
N LEU A 570 18.29 4.66 17.40
CA LEU A 570 17.68 4.96 16.11
C LEU A 570 18.07 3.95 15.03
N SER A 571 17.12 3.60 14.16
CA SER A 571 17.37 2.88 12.91
C SER A 571 16.91 3.76 11.76
N GLN A 572 17.83 4.09 10.84
CA GLN A 572 17.56 5.07 9.76
C GLN A 572 16.97 6.38 10.30
N GLY A 573 17.48 6.88 11.43
CA GLY A 573 16.99 8.12 12.06
C GLY A 573 15.60 8.01 12.71
N MET A 574 15.04 6.81 12.85
CA MET A 574 13.74 6.56 13.49
C MET A 574 13.90 5.76 14.78
N PRO A 575 13.06 5.99 15.80
CA PRO A 575 13.05 5.18 17.02
C PRO A 575 12.34 3.82 16.85
N PHE A 576 12.26 3.28 15.63
CA PHE A 576 11.79 1.94 15.36
C PHE A 576 12.51 1.35 14.13
N ILE A 577 12.47 0.02 13.97
CA ILE A 577 13.09 -0.67 12.84
C ILE A 577 12.06 -0.89 11.74
N TYR A 578 12.14 -0.08 10.69
CA TYR A 578 11.32 -0.20 9.48
C TYR A 578 11.75 -1.41 8.63
N ARG A 579 10.80 -2.29 8.32
CA ARG A 579 11.02 -3.52 7.53
C ARG A 579 9.92 -3.79 6.51
N THR A 580 9.04 -2.82 6.32
CA THR A 580 7.79 -2.97 5.55
C THR A 580 8.08 -3.34 4.10
N LEU A 581 9.14 -2.79 3.50
CA LEU A 581 9.51 -3.06 2.10
C LEU A 581 10.55 -4.17 1.91
N ASP A 582 10.67 -5.12 2.84
CA ASP A 582 11.58 -6.27 2.68
C ASP A 582 11.16 -7.15 1.48
N PRO A 583 11.95 -7.22 0.39
CA PRO A 583 11.55 -7.94 -0.83
C PRO A 583 11.41 -9.46 -0.64
N ASN A 584 11.95 -10.02 0.44
CA ASN A 584 11.77 -11.43 0.80
C ASN A 584 10.57 -11.66 1.73
N TYR A 585 9.75 -10.64 1.96
CA TYR A 585 8.54 -10.76 2.77
C TYR A 585 7.30 -10.26 2.05
N ILE A 586 7.37 -9.08 1.42
CA ILE A 586 6.22 -8.54 0.69
C ILE A 586 6.00 -9.33 -0.61
N PRO A 587 4.74 -9.53 -1.04
CA PRO A 587 4.46 -10.13 -2.34
C PRO A 587 4.84 -9.23 -3.52
N PHE A 588 4.98 -9.82 -4.72
CA PHE A 588 5.13 -9.05 -5.97
C PHE A 588 3.80 -8.52 -6.56
N PHE A 589 2.67 -8.89 -5.96
CA PHE A 589 1.30 -8.61 -6.43
C PHE A 589 0.43 -8.11 -5.26
N CYS A 590 -0.75 -7.57 -5.55
CA CYS A 590 -1.75 -7.23 -4.54
C CYS A 590 -2.45 -8.50 -4.04
N ALA A 591 -2.09 -8.97 -2.84
CA ALA A 591 -2.54 -10.27 -2.32
C ALA A 591 -3.81 -10.21 -1.46
N VAL A 592 -4.23 -9.02 -1.06
CA VAL A 592 -5.35 -8.76 -0.13
C VAL A 592 -6.06 -7.46 -0.41
#